data_AF-A0A928E1V5-F1
#
_entry.id   AF-A0A928E1V5-F1
#
_cell.length_a   1.000
_cell.length_b   1.000
_cell.length_c   1.000
_cell.angle_alpha   90.00
_cell.angle_beta   90.00
_cell.angle_gamma   90.00
#
_symmetry.space_group_name_H-M   'P 1'
#
loop_
_entity.id
_entity.type
_entity.pdbx_description
1 polymer ?
#
loop_
_entity_poly.entity_id
_entity_poly.type
_entity_poly.pdbx_seq_one_letter_code
_entity_poly.pdbx_strand_id
1 'polypeptide(L)'
;MVSEDLKEQHMSIIKQMLKNAPVLHPRMFNNENRLYPYIRSQLLNMTDFVIDSVFAFFPKIKLLDIVLSGSVCSYTYTQNSDLDIFIVVDDLTGSKSKVNGFVLDNISRYFSYQNFKPCMFGHPVDFGFSNISKYMRFYKLDDGVKKIYAHNTYSLLNDKWICQPERLEYPFTIDQLYENYLKFEQDMENFVSSLPHTDADFLTKQGIEKLKKTLSDLKSESFMAKEHDIMHEYSMVYNTYRVAKRLKLIAKYYEFAENSQKNLLSNSNQS
;
A
#
# COMPACT_ATOMS: atom_id res chain seq x y z
N MET A 1 27.82 13.89 -6.48
CA MET A 1 26.99 15.08 -6.75
C MET A 1 25.94 14.65 -7.76
N VAL A 2 24.66 14.69 -7.39
CA VAL A 2 23.55 14.53 -8.33
C VAL A 2 23.62 15.68 -9.33
N SER A 3 23.52 15.41 -10.64
CA SER A 3 23.48 16.51 -11.63
C SER A 3 22.27 17.41 -11.36
N GLU A 4 22.38 18.70 -11.62
CA GLU A 4 21.31 19.67 -11.36
C GLU A 4 20.00 19.24 -12.06
N ASP A 5 20.10 18.73 -13.29
CA ASP A 5 18.98 18.18 -14.05
C ASP A 5 18.25 17.02 -13.35
N LEU A 6 18.99 16.12 -12.70
CA LEU A 6 18.40 14.97 -12.00
C LEU A 6 17.72 15.41 -10.70
N LYS A 7 18.29 16.40 -10.00
CA LYS A 7 17.66 17.01 -8.84
C LYS A 7 16.35 17.69 -9.23
N GLU A 8 16.33 18.49 -10.30
CA GLU A 8 15.11 19.14 -10.78
C GLU A 8 14.02 18.11 -11.14
N GLN A 9 14.40 17.01 -11.81
CA GLN A 9 13.49 15.92 -12.12
C GLN A 9 12.90 15.29 -10.85
N HIS A 10 13.73 14.99 -9.85
CA HIS A 10 13.27 14.44 -8.57
C HIS A 10 12.32 15.40 -7.85
N MET A 11 12.67 16.69 -7.78
CA MET A 11 11.85 17.72 -7.15
C MET A 11 10.48 17.86 -7.82
N SER A 12 10.42 17.79 -9.16
CA SER A 12 9.17 17.79 -9.91
C SER A 12 8.28 16.59 -9.56
N ILE A 13 8.86 15.39 -9.46
CA ILE A 13 8.15 14.17 -9.06
C ILE A 13 7.61 14.31 -7.63
N ILE A 14 8.43 14.77 -6.69
CA ILE A 14 8.03 14.96 -5.29
C ILE A 14 6.87 15.97 -5.20
N LYS A 15 6.97 17.10 -5.92
CA LYS A 15 5.91 18.11 -5.97
C LYS A 15 4.57 17.53 -6.42
N GLN A 16 4.57 16.66 -7.43
CA GLN A 16 3.35 15.99 -7.90
C GLN A 16 2.80 15.00 -6.86
N MET A 17 3.69 14.33 -6.12
CA MET A 17 3.30 13.36 -5.09
C MET A 17 2.69 13.98 -3.84
N LEU A 18 3.12 15.19 -3.48
CA LEU A 18 2.61 15.95 -2.33
C LEU A 18 1.40 16.82 -2.68
N LYS A 19 0.69 16.51 -3.77
CA LYS A 19 -0.55 17.20 -4.10
C LYS A 19 -1.56 16.97 -2.97
N ASN A 20 -2.11 18.08 -2.47
CA ASN A 20 -3.10 18.08 -1.39
C ASN A 20 -4.31 18.90 -1.83
N ALA A 21 -5.33 18.20 -2.33
CA ALA A 21 -6.53 18.80 -2.90
C ALA A 21 -7.35 19.55 -1.83
N PRO A 22 -8.07 20.63 -2.20
CA PRO A 22 -8.92 21.38 -1.26
C PRO A 22 -10.24 20.66 -0.95
N VAL A 23 -10.63 19.70 -1.79
CA VAL A 23 -11.87 18.90 -1.69
C VAL A 23 -11.52 17.44 -1.92
N LEU A 24 -12.39 16.51 -1.50
CA LEU A 24 -12.27 15.10 -1.89
C LEU A 24 -12.47 14.92 -3.39
N HIS A 25 -12.09 13.75 -3.90
CA HIS A 25 -12.10 13.47 -5.33
C HIS A 25 -13.47 13.81 -5.97
N PRO A 26 -13.59 14.88 -6.79
CA PRO A 26 -14.88 15.49 -7.13
C PRO A 26 -15.73 14.66 -8.10
N ARG A 27 -15.13 13.63 -8.74
CA ARG A 27 -15.88 12.63 -9.51
C ARG A 27 -16.44 11.48 -8.67
N MET A 28 -15.97 11.35 -7.44
CA MET A 28 -16.36 10.27 -6.52
C MET A 28 -17.29 10.82 -5.43
N PHE A 29 -16.94 11.97 -4.85
CA PHE A 29 -17.65 12.58 -3.74
C PHE A 29 -18.34 13.87 -4.16
N ASN A 30 -19.53 14.11 -3.61
CA ASN A 30 -20.26 15.37 -3.74
C ASN A 30 -19.72 16.44 -2.77
N ASN A 31 -20.33 17.62 -2.80
CA ASN A 31 -19.90 18.76 -1.98
C ASN A 31 -20.11 18.52 -0.47
N GLU A 32 -21.00 17.60 -0.11
CA GLU A 32 -21.23 17.15 1.27
C GLU A 32 -20.29 16.00 1.68
N ASN A 33 -19.26 15.71 0.89
CA ASN A 33 -18.30 14.63 1.09
C ASN A 33 -18.96 13.24 1.19
N ARG A 34 -20.07 13.02 0.49
CA ARG A 34 -20.73 11.71 0.32
C ARG A 34 -20.41 11.14 -1.05
N LEU A 35 -20.25 9.82 -1.12
CA LEU A 35 -20.02 9.13 -2.37
C LEU A 35 -21.28 9.28 -3.26
N TYR A 36 -21.10 9.60 -4.54
CA TYR A 36 -22.26 9.70 -5.43
C TYR A 36 -23.00 8.35 -5.53
N PRO A 37 -24.35 8.33 -5.49
CA PRO A 37 -25.10 7.07 -5.51
C PRO A 37 -24.83 6.19 -6.74
N TYR A 38 -24.60 6.80 -7.91
CA TYR A 38 -24.28 6.05 -9.13
C TYR A 38 -22.89 5.40 -9.06
N ILE A 39 -21.91 6.08 -8.45
CA ILE A 39 -20.57 5.54 -8.20
C ILE A 39 -20.66 4.34 -7.26
N ARG A 40 -21.35 4.52 -6.12
CA ARG A 40 -21.58 3.46 -5.14
C ARG A 40 -22.20 2.22 -5.78
N SER A 41 -23.23 2.41 -6.61
CA SER A 41 -23.92 1.30 -7.28
C SER A 41 -23.01 0.55 -8.26
N GLN A 42 -22.18 1.27 -9.02
CA GLN A 42 -21.20 0.66 -9.92
C GLN A 42 -20.15 -0.16 -9.17
N LEU A 43 -19.61 0.39 -8.08
CA LEU A 43 -18.62 -0.31 -7.24
C LEU A 43 -19.22 -1.58 -6.61
N LEU A 44 -20.46 -1.51 -6.11
CA LEU A 44 -21.17 -2.67 -5.56
C LEU A 44 -21.40 -3.77 -6.60
N ASN A 45 -21.88 -3.40 -7.79
CA ASN A 45 -22.07 -4.37 -8.88
C ASN A 45 -20.76 -5.06 -9.29
N MET A 46 -19.65 -4.31 -9.28
CA MET A 46 -18.33 -4.89 -9.56
C MET A 46 -17.87 -5.86 -8.46
N THR A 47 -18.16 -5.54 -7.19
CA THR A 47 -17.84 -6.44 -6.07
C THR A 47 -18.70 -7.69 -6.02
N ASP A 48 -19.96 -7.63 -6.43
CA ASP A 48 -20.86 -8.79 -6.42
C ASP A 48 -20.28 -9.94 -7.26
N PHE A 49 -19.75 -9.64 -8.45
CA PHE A 49 -19.06 -10.63 -9.29
C PHE A 49 -17.87 -11.30 -8.58
N VAL A 50 -17.08 -10.50 -7.85
CA VAL A 50 -15.90 -10.98 -7.11
C VAL A 50 -16.33 -11.83 -5.91
N ILE A 51 -17.37 -11.41 -5.20
CA ILE A 51 -17.95 -12.11 -4.05
C ILE A 51 -18.51 -13.45 -4.47
N ASP A 52 -19.36 -13.50 -5.50
CA ASP A 52 -19.98 -14.72 -6.01
C ASP A 52 -18.94 -15.77 -6.41
N SER A 53 -17.88 -15.31 -7.09
CA SER A 53 -16.76 -16.16 -7.52
C SER A 53 -16.01 -16.80 -6.35
N VAL A 54 -15.97 -16.14 -5.19
CA VAL A 54 -15.25 -16.62 -3.99
C VAL A 54 -16.17 -17.41 -3.08
N PHE A 55 -17.37 -16.93 -2.82
CA PHE A 55 -18.31 -17.52 -1.85
C PHE A 55 -18.82 -18.89 -2.32
N ALA A 56 -18.81 -19.15 -3.64
CA ALA A 56 -19.04 -20.49 -4.19
C ALA A 56 -18.08 -21.56 -3.61
N PHE A 57 -16.83 -21.18 -3.29
CA PHE A 57 -15.84 -22.09 -2.70
C PHE A 57 -15.77 -22.02 -1.17
N PHE A 58 -16.28 -20.93 -0.58
CA PHE A 58 -16.27 -20.69 0.87
C PHE A 58 -17.69 -20.39 1.40
N PRO A 59 -18.65 -21.32 1.33
CA PRO A 59 -20.07 -21.05 1.55
C PRO A 59 -20.44 -20.63 2.99
N LYS A 60 -19.52 -20.75 3.95
CA LYS A 60 -19.72 -20.37 5.35
C LYS A 60 -19.19 -18.98 5.69
N ILE A 61 -18.47 -18.35 4.77
CA ILE A 61 -17.95 -17.01 4.97
C ILE A 61 -19.11 -16.00 4.97
N LYS A 62 -19.06 -15.04 5.88
CA LYS A 62 -20.03 -13.94 5.93
C LYS A 62 -19.36 -12.66 5.46
N LEU A 63 -20.04 -11.98 4.54
CA LEU A 63 -19.73 -10.59 4.21
C LEU A 63 -20.10 -9.71 5.41
N LEU A 64 -19.14 -8.90 5.86
CA LEU A 64 -19.33 -7.94 6.95
C LEU A 64 -19.48 -6.52 6.42
N ASP A 65 -18.65 -6.12 5.45
CA ASP A 65 -18.73 -4.82 4.79
C ASP A 65 -18.03 -4.85 3.42
N ILE A 66 -18.28 -3.84 2.61
CA ILE A 66 -17.52 -3.52 1.41
C ILE A 66 -17.08 -2.07 1.56
N VAL A 67 -15.79 -1.83 1.50
CA VAL A 67 -15.21 -0.54 1.87
C VAL A 67 -14.33 0.01 0.77
N LEU A 68 -14.51 1.28 0.46
CA LEU A 68 -13.62 2.06 -0.39
C LEU A 68 -12.59 2.73 0.52
N SER A 69 -11.32 2.64 0.15
CA SER A 69 -10.21 3.23 0.89
C SER A 69 -9.15 3.78 -0.07
N GLY A 70 -7.96 4.01 0.44
CA GLY A 70 -6.84 4.47 -0.36
C GLY A 70 -6.84 5.97 -0.60
N SER A 71 -6.10 6.38 -1.63
CA SER A 71 -5.86 7.80 -1.89
C SER A 71 -7.12 8.54 -2.36
N VAL A 72 -8.05 7.88 -3.06
CA VAL A 72 -9.31 8.51 -3.50
C VAL A 72 -10.22 8.91 -2.34
N CYS A 73 -10.11 8.22 -1.21
CA CYS A 73 -10.80 8.54 0.02
C CYS A 73 -10.05 9.56 0.88
N SER A 74 -9.03 10.23 0.34
CA SER A 74 -8.25 11.24 1.04
C SER A 74 -8.08 12.51 0.21
N TYR A 75 -7.42 13.51 0.78
CA TYR A 75 -7.08 14.75 0.06
C TYR A 75 -5.77 14.64 -0.73
N THR A 76 -5.04 13.52 -0.60
CA THR A 76 -3.76 13.28 -1.29
C THR A 76 -3.90 12.55 -2.63
N TYR A 77 -5.14 12.39 -3.13
CA TYR A 77 -5.38 11.78 -4.43
C TYR A 77 -4.72 12.55 -5.58
N THR A 78 -4.41 11.79 -6.63
CA THR A 78 -3.92 12.31 -7.90
C THR A 78 -4.84 11.86 -9.03
N GLN A 79 -4.63 12.37 -10.24
CA GLN A 79 -5.37 11.90 -11.42
C GLN A 79 -5.11 10.41 -11.72
N ASN A 80 -4.00 9.87 -11.22
CA ASN A 80 -3.58 8.48 -11.42
C ASN A 80 -3.88 7.61 -10.19
N SER A 81 -4.67 8.10 -9.24
CA SER A 81 -5.08 7.30 -8.08
C SER A 81 -5.93 6.11 -8.53
N ASP A 82 -5.67 4.94 -7.97
CA ASP A 82 -6.47 3.73 -8.05
C ASP A 82 -7.67 3.78 -7.10
N LEU A 83 -8.62 2.88 -7.32
CA LEU A 83 -9.76 2.64 -6.44
C LEU A 83 -9.50 1.37 -5.64
N ASP A 84 -9.11 1.53 -4.38
CA ASP A 84 -8.88 0.44 -3.45
C ASP A 84 -10.21 0.00 -2.81
N ILE A 85 -10.69 -1.19 -3.19
CA ILE A 85 -11.89 -1.78 -2.62
C ILE A 85 -11.51 -2.99 -1.78
N PHE A 86 -11.92 -2.99 -0.51
CA PHE A 86 -11.79 -4.16 0.35
C PHE A 86 -13.14 -4.82 0.61
N ILE A 87 -13.21 -6.12 0.39
CA ILE A 87 -14.33 -6.98 0.76
C ILE A 87 -14.02 -7.53 2.15
N VAL A 88 -14.74 -7.02 3.15
CA VAL A 88 -14.52 -7.34 4.56
C VAL A 88 -15.39 -8.52 4.93
N VAL A 89 -14.76 -9.58 5.41
CA VAL A 89 -15.40 -10.86 5.71
C VAL A 89 -15.09 -11.31 7.14
N ASP A 90 -15.89 -12.23 7.65
CA ASP A 90 -15.65 -12.85 8.94
C ASP A 90 -14.50 -13.87 8.92
N ASP A 91 -14.32 -14.61 10.01
CA ASP A 91 -13.28 -15.61 10.13
C ASP A 91 -13.54 -16.80 9.18
N LEU A 92 -12.69 -16.96 8.16
CA LEU A 92 -12.76 -18.03 7.18
C LEU A 92 -12.66 -19.45 7.78
N THR A 93 -11.84 -19.64 8.81
CA THR A 93 -11.43 -20.98 9.27
C THR A 93 -11.77 -21.29 10.72
N GLY A 94 -12.30 -20.31 11.47
CA GLY A 94 -12.64 -20.45 12.89
C GLY A 94 -11.43 -20.70 13.80
N SER A 95 -10.19 -20.62 13.29
CA SER A 95 -8.96 -20.82 14.06
C SER A 95 -7.81 -19.93 13.55
N LYS A 96 -7.04 -19.36 14.49
CA LYS A 96 -5.80 -18.54 14.35
C LYS A 96 -5.71 -17.64 13.09
N SER A 97 -5.76 -16.33 13.33
CA SER A 97 -5.70 -15.21 12.36
C SER A 97 -4.70 -15.29 11.19
N LYS A 98 -3.59 -16.03 11.31
CA LYS A 98 -2.56 -16.15 10.26
C LYS A 98 -3.02 -16.98 9.05
N VAL A 99 -3.79 -18.05 9.25
CA VAL A 99 -4.28 -18.89 8.14
C VAL A 99 -5.30 -18.11 7.30
N ASN A 100 -6.20 -17.37 7.95
CA ASN A 100 -7.15 -16.50 7.27
C ASN A 100 -6.45 -15.45 6.41
N GLY A 101 -5.46 -14.75 6.98
CA GLY A 101 -4.68 -13.76 6.24
C GLY A 101 -4.02 -14.36 5.00
N PHE A 102 -3.42 -15.54 5.12
CA PHE A 102 -2.83 -16.24 3.99
C PHE A 102 -3.87 -16.57 2.90
N VAL A 103 -5.02 -17.14 3.26
CA VAL A 103 -6.05 -17.51 2.27
C VAL A 103 -6.62 -16.27 1.56
N LEU A 104 -6.99 -15.22 2.32
CA LEU A 104 -7.54 -13.99 1.77
C LEU A 104 -6.55 -13.27 0.85
N ASP A 105 -5.27 -13.22 1.22
CA ASP A 105 -4.23 -12.61 0.40
C ASP A 105 -3.99 -13.42 -0.89
N ASN A 106 -4.14 -14.76 -0.86
CA ASN A 106 -4.04 -15.60 -2.06
C ASN A 106 -5.25 -15.43 -3.00
N ILE A 107 -6.48 -15.32 -2.45
CA ILE A 107 -7.68 -15.02 -3.23
C ILE A 107 -7.53 -13.67 -3.95
N SER A 108 -7.06 -12.64 -3.22
CA SER A 108 -6.83 -11.31 -3.79
C SER A 108 -5.82 -11.37 -4.95
N ARG A 109 -4.72 -12.14 -4.78
CA ARG A 109 -3.71 -12.35 -5.83
C ARG A 109 -4.22 -13.15 -7.04
N TYR A 110 -5.16 -14.07 -6.84
CA TYR A 110 -5.74 -14.86 -7.92
C TYR A 110 -6.36 -13.98 -9.01
N PHE A 111 -7.15 -12.97 -8.64
CA PHE A 111 -7.74 -12.04 -9.60
C PHE A 111 -6.68 -11.26 -10.39
N SER A 112 -5.60 -10.84 -9.72
CA SER A 112 -4.47 -10.19 -10.40
C SER A 112 -3.79 -11.13 -11.41
N TYR A 113 -3.63 -12.42 -11.08
CA TYR A 113 -3.06 -13.42 -12.00
C TYR A 113 -3.93 -13.70 -13.22
N GLN A 114 -5.26 -13.62 -13.07
CA GLN A 114 -6.20 -13.76 -14.19
C GLN A 114 -6.25 -12.51 -15.10
N ASN A 115 -5.38 -11.52 -14.88
CA ASN A 115 -5.37 -10.25 -15.60
C ASN A 115 -6.72 -9.51 -15.53
N PHE A 116 -7.49 -9.76 -14.49
CA PHE A 116 -8.72 -9.02 -14.20
C PHE A 116 -8.33 -7.62 -13.72
N LYS A 117 -8.43 -6.63 -14.62
CA LYS A 117 -8.03 -5.23 -14.40
C LYS A 117 -9.20 -4.29 -14.68
N PRO A 118 -10.23 -4.30 -13.84
CA PRO A 118 -11.37 -3.43 -14.02
C PRO A 118 -10.94 -1.96 -13.84
N CYS A 119 -11.73 -1.08 -14.44
CA CYS A 119 -11.45 0.34 -14.49
C CYS A 119 -12.76 1.11 -14.38
N MET A 120 -12.74 2.21 -13.62
CA MET A 120 -13.88 3.10 -13.46
C MET A 120 -13.42 4.55 -13.65
N PHE A 121 -13.96 5.24 -14.64
CA PHE A 121 -13.56 6.61 -15.03
C PHE A 121 -12.06 6.78 -15.35
N GLY A 122 -11.40 5.73 -15.86
CA GLY A 122 -9.96 5.75 -16.14
C GLY A 122 -9.09 5.39 -14.93
N HIS A 123 -9.69 5.12 -13.76
CA HIS A 123 -8.99 4.68 -12.56
C HIS A 123 -9.03 3.15 -12.47
N PRO A 124 -7.87 2.48 -12.35
CA PRO A 124 -7.82 1.04 -12.04
C PRO A 124 -8.56 0.75 -10.74
N VAL A 125 -9.24 -0.39 -10.70
CA VAL A 125 -9.92 -0.87 -9.48
C VAL A 125 -9.20 -2.09 -8.95
N ASP A 126 -8.66 -1.97 -7.74
CA ASP A 126 -7.96 -3.04 -7.04
C ASP A 126 -8.86 -3.61 -5.95
N PHE A 127 -9.01 -4.94 -5.97
CA PHE A 127 -9.80 -5.67 -4.98
C PHE A 127 -8.89 -6.39 -3.97
N GLY A 128 -9.23 -6.26 -2.70
CA GLY A 128 -8.65 -7.06 -1.63
C GLY A 128 -9.72 -7.72 -0.79
N PHE A 129 -9.49 -8.96 -0.36
CA PHE A 129 -10.25 -9.57 0.72
C PHE A 129 -9.55 -9.31 2.05
N SER A 130 -10.30 -8.91 3.06
CA SER A 130 -9.75 -8.63 4.39
C SER A 130 -10.66 -9.16 5.48
N ASN A 131 -10.08 -9.58 6.60
CA ASN A 131 -10.85 -9.85 7.81
C ASN A 131 -11.01 -8.55 8.60
N ILE A 132 -12.12 -8.42 9.32
CA ILE A 132 -12.37 -7.30 10.22
C ILE A 132 -11.22 -7.03 11.21
N SER A 133 -10.47 -8.03 11.66
CA SER A 133 -9.30 -7.84 12.55
C SER A 133 -8.09 -7.18 11.88
N LYS A 134 -7.96 -7.31 10.55
CA LYS A 134 -6.89 -6.67 9.75
C LYS A 134 -7.30 -5.25 9.35
N TYR A 135 -8.61 -5.03 9.21
CA TYR A 135 -9.21 -3.76 8.83
C TYR A 135 -9.51 -2.84 10.02
N MET A 136 -9.78 -3.41 11.19
CA MET A 136 -9.87 -2.72 12.48
C MET A 136 -8.61 -3.07 13.28
N ARG A 137 -7.58 -2.23 13.20
CA ARG A 137 -6.36 -2.46 13.96
C ARG A 137 -6.50 -1.89 15.37
N PHE A 138 -6.40 -2.77 16.35
CA PHE A 138 -6.41 -2.39 17.76
C PHE A 138 -5.04 -1.86 18.16
N TYR A 139 -4.98 -0.71 18.84
CA TYR A 139 -3.81 -0.35 19.64
C TYR A 139 -4.20 -0.40 21.11
N LYS A 140 -3.37 -1.11 21.89
CA LYS A 140 -3.51 -1.21 23.34
C LYS A 140 -2.70 -0.07 23.94
N LEU A 141 -3.37 0.89 24.58
CA LEU A 141 -2.72 1.79 25.52
C LEU A 141 -2.88 1.21 26.93
N ASP A 142 -2.01 1.59 27.85
CA ASP A 142 -1.90 1.03 29.21
C ASP A 142 -3.20 1.15 30.05
N ASP A 143 -4.19 1.90 29.57
CA ASP A 143 -5.46 2.22 30.20
C ASP A 143 -6.71 1.66 29.47
N GLY A 144 -6.54 0.92 28.36
CA GLY A 144 -7.65 0.26 27.65
C GLY A 144 -7.41 0.04 26.16
N VAL A 145 -8.18 -0.87 25.55
CA VAL A 145 -8.15 -1.07 24.09
C VAL A 145 -8.91 0.07 23.41
N LYS A 146 -8.18 1.01 22.79
CA LYS A 146 -8.78 2.05 21.95
C LYS A 146 -8.80 1.57 20.49
N LYS A 147 -9.97 1.62 19.84
CA LYS A 147 -10.12 1.22 18.43
C LYS A 147 -9.48 2.28 17.53
N ILE A 148 -8.54 1.89 16.66
CA ILE A 148 -8.06 2.75 15.57
C ILE A 148 -8.61 2.16 14.26
N TYR A 149 -9.33 3.00 13.52
CA TYR A 149 -10.01 2.61 12.29
C TYR A 149 -9.03 2.58 11.11
N ALA A 150 -9.32 1.77 10.09
CA ALA A 150 -8.73 1.95 8.77
C ALA A 150 -8.84 3.43 8.37
N HIS A 151 -7.71 4.08 8.10
CA HIS A 151 -7.67 5.49 7.70
C HIS A 151 -8.45 5.70 6.41
N ASN A 152 -9.14 6.85 6.29
CA ASN A 152 -9.74 7.32 5.05
C ASN A 152 -10.62 6.25 4.39
N THR A 153 -11.72 5.88 5.06
CA THR A 153 -12.49 4.69 4.72
C THR A 153 -13.99 4.97 4.66
N TYR A 154 -14.60 4.61 3.54
CA TYR A 154 -16.04 4.72 3.28
C TYR A 154 -16.69 3.33 3.17
N SER A 155 -17.72 3.06 3.97
CA SER A 155 -18.55 1.85 3.81
C SER A 155 -19.47 2.03 2.63
N LEU A 156 -19.29 1.20 1.60
CA LEU A 156 -20.21 1.12 0.47
C LEU A 156 -21.53 0.52 0.94
N LEU A 157 -21.55 -0.57 1.72
CA LEU A 157 -22.83 -1.17 2.13
C LEU A 157 -23.69 -0.21 2.97
N ASN A 158 -23.08 0.50 3.92
CA ASN A 158 -23.80 1.38 4.85
C ASN A 158 -23.89 2.85 4.40
N ASP A 159 -23.30 3.19 3.25
CA ASP A 159 -23.26 4.54 2.67
C ASP A 159 -22.80 5.62 3.67
N LYS A 160 -21.71 5.36 4.37
CA LYS A 160 -21.17 6.26 5.39
C LYS A 160 -19.66 6.12 5.56
N TRP A 161 -19.03 7.20 5.99
CA TRP A 161 -17.65 7.15 6.46
C TRP A 161 -17.55 6.23 7.70
N ILE A 162 -16.62 5.28 7.64
CA ILE A 162 -16.12 4.57 8.83
C ILE A 162 -15.07 5.45 9.50
N CYS A 163 -14.18 6.03 8.70
CA CYS A 163 -13.17 7.01 9.10
C CYS A 163 -13.14 8.10 8.04
N GLN A 164 -13.62 9.28 8.38
CA GLN A 164 -13.64 10.42 7.47
C GLN A 164 -12.22 11.00 7.36
N PRO A 165 -11.75 11.35 6.15
CA PRO A 165 -10.42 11.92 5.97
C PRO A 165 -10.32 13.33 6.56
N GLU A 166 -9.15 13.60 7.14
CA GLU A 166 -8.75 14.93 7.57
C GLU A 166 -7.72 15.50 6.59
N ARG A 167 -7.91 16.77 6.20
CA ARG A 167 -6.95 17.48 5.36
C ARG A 167 -5.93 18.15 6.26
N LEU A 168 -4.69 17.65 6.24
CA LEU A 168 -3.57 18.24 6.98
C LEU A 168 -2.63 18.98 6.04
N GLU A 169 -1.77 19.81 6.61
CA GLU A 169 -0.61 20.35 5.90
C GLU A 169 0.59 19.42 6.11
N TYR A 170 1.45 19.30 5.10
CA TYR A 170 2.69 18.54 5.27
C TYR A 170 3.58 19.27 6.28
N PRO A 171 4.11 18.57 7.29
CA PRO A 171 4.98 19.17 8.31
C PRO A 171 6.41 19.43 7.80
N PHE A 172 6.62 19.35 6.49
CA PHE A 172 7.91 19.49 5.83
C PHE A 172 7.75 20.14 4.45
N THR A 173 8.83 20.75 3.98
CA THR A 173 8.95 21.26 2.61
C THR A 173 9.36 20.17 1.63
N ILE A 174 9.23 20.44 0.33
CA ILE A 174 9.72 19.55 -0.74
C ILE A 174 11.23 19.32 -0.59
N ASP A 175 12.00 20.37 -0.28
CA ASP A 175 13.46 20.27 -0.07
C ASP A 175 13.79 19.34 1.10
N GLN A 176 13.10 19.49 2.24
CA GLN A 176 13.31 18.63 3.41
C GLN A 176 12.99 17.17 3.11
N LEU A 177 11.93 16.89 2.35
CA LEU A 177 11.61 15.53 1.94
C LEU A 177 12.66 14.97 0.97
N TYR A 178 13.18 15.80 0.06
CA TYR A 178 14.24 15.39 -0.86
C TYR A 178 15.56 15.09 -0.14
N GLU A 179 15.96 15.93 0.81
CA GLU A 179 17.11 15.70 1.68
C GLU A 179 16.96 14.41 2.48
N ASN A 180 15.77 14.15 3.03
CA ASN A 180 15.50 12.91 3.76
C ASN A 180 15.53 11.68 2.83
N TYR A 181 15.09 11.82 1.58
CA TYR A 181 15.24 10.79 0.55
C TYR A 181 16.71 10.49 0.23
N LEU A 182 17.55 11.52 0.06
CA LEU A 182 18.98 11.33 -0.21
C LEU A 182 19.69 10.62 0.93
N LYS A 183 19.34 10.96 2.18
CA LYS A 183 19.84 10.25 3.35
C LYS A 183 19.40 8.78 3.35
N PHE A 184 18.12 8.53 3.08
CA PHE A 184 17.57 7.18 2.97
C PHE A 184 18.27 6.36 1.87
N GLU A 185 18.56 6.97 0.71
CA GLU A 185 19.30 6.35 -0.37
C GLU A 185 20.72 5.96 0.06
N GLN A 186 21.44 6.88 0.70
CA GLN A 186 22.78 6.61 1.22
C GLN A 186 22.79 5.51 2.29
N ASP A 187 21.82 5.51 3.19
CA ASP A 187 21.68 4.50 4.24
C ASP A 187 21.40 3.11 3.63
N MET A 188 20.57 3.05 2.58
CA MET A 188 20.33 1.82 1.82
C MET A 188 21.57 1.32 1.09
N GLU A 189 22.35 2.21 0.45
CA GLU A 189 23.60 1.85 -0.21
C GLU A 189 24.62 1.29 0.78
N ASN A 190 24.78 1.94 1.94
CA ASN A 190 25.65 1.47 3.02
C ASN A 190 25.20 0.11 3.56
N PHE A 191 23.90 -0.06 3.79
CA PHE A 191 23.33 -1.33 4.23
C PHE A 191 23.60 -2.44 3.22
N VAL A 192 23.28 -2.24 1.93
CA VAL A 192 23.49 -3.25 0.89
C VAL A 192 24.97 -3.60 0.76
N SER A 193 25.86 -2.61 0.75
CA SER A 193 27.31 -2.83 0.67
C SER A 193 27.86 -3.63 1.86
N SER A 194 27.22 -3.53 3.03
CA SER A 194 27.59 -4.31 4.23
C SER A 194 27.11 -5.75 4.23
N LEU A 195 26.24 -6.14 3.28
CA LEU A 195 25.73 -7.51 3.22
C LEU A 195 26.80 -8.50 2.74
N PRO A 196 26.69 -9.80 3.07
CA PRO A 196 27.63 -10.78 2.60
C PRO A 196 27.45 -11.04 1.09
N HIS A 197 28.53 -10.81 0.33
CA HIS A 197 28.59 -10.96 -1.12
C HIS A 197 29.39 -12.20 -1.55
N THR A 198 29.07 -12.75 -2.72
CA THR A 198 29.91 -13.77 -3.37
C THR A 198 31.09 -13.11 -4.10
N ASP A 199 30.85 -11.95 -4.70
CA ASP A 199 31.81 -11.09 -5.39
C ASP A 199 31.28 -9.64 -5.42
N ALA A 200 31.89 -8.74 -6.18
CA ALA A 200 31.46 -7.34 -6.24
C ALA A 200 30.03 -7.14 -6.77
N ASP A 201 29.49 -8.12 -7.52
CA ASP A 201 28.27 -7.98 -8.31
C ASP A 201 27.08 -8.78 -7.74
N PHE A 202 27.32 -9.71 -6.82
CA PHE A 202 26.26 -10.61 -6.33
C PHE A 202 26.30 -10.87 -4.82
N LEU A 203 25.10 -10.99 -4.24
CA LEU A 203 24.90 -11.37 -2.85
C LEU A 203 24.95 -12.88 -2.65
N THR A 204 25.45 -13.29 -1.48
CA THR A 204 25.25 -14.67 -0.98
C THR A 204 23.77 -14.92 -0.69
N LYS A 205 23.38 -16.19 -0.49
CA LYS A 205 22.02 -16.56 -0.03
C LYS A 205 21.60 -15.79 1.23
N GLN A 206 22.49 -15.67 2.21
CA GLN A 206 22.23 -14.91 3.44
C GLN A 206 22.03 -13.41 3.17
N GLY A 207 22.82 -12.84 2.27
CA GLY A 207 22.68 -11.44 1.83
C GLY A 207 21.32 -11.18 1.18
N ILE A 208 20.90 -12.07 0.27
CA ILE A 208 19.59 -12.00 -0.41
C ILE A 208 18.44 -12.04 0.59
N GLU A 209 18.47 -12.99 1.53
CA GLU A 209 17.43 -13.15 2.56
C GLU A 209 17.33 -11.90 3.44
N LYS A 210 18.47 -11.36 3.88
CA LYS A 210 18.53 -10.11 4.65
C LYS A 210 17.98 -8.93 3.86
N LEU A 211 18.40 -8.75 2.61
CA LEU A 211 17.94 -7.64 1.76
C LEU A 211 16.42 -7.71 1.54
N LYS A 212 15.89 -8.88 1.14
CA LYS A 212 14.46 -9.08 0.92
C LYS A 212 13.65 -8.83 2.20
N LYS A 213 14.15 -9.28 3.35
CA LYS A 213 13.53 -9.02 4.64
C LYS A 213 13.50 -7.51 4.95
N THR A 214 14.64 -6.82 4.85
CA THR A 214 14.71 -5.37 5.08
C THR A 214 13.78 -4.59 4.16
N LEU A 215 13.74 -4.91 2.86
CA LEU A 215 12.83 -4.25 1.91
C LEU A 215 11.34 -4.48 2.27
N SER A 216 11.00 -5.65 2.82
CA SER A 216 9.66 -5.95 3.34
C SER A 216 9.36 -5.20 4.64
N ASP A 217 10.34 -5.08 5.54
CA ASP A 217 10.21 -4.36 6.80
C ASP A 217 10.01 -2.86 6.55
N LEU A 218 10.82 -2.24 5.67
CA LEU A 218 10.68 -0.83 5.26
C LEU A 218 9.29 -0.51 4.70
N LYS A 219 8.75 -1.42 3.87
CA LYS A 219 7.37 -1.31 3.36
C LYS A 219 6.37 -1.31 4.53
N SER A 220 6.54 -2.25 5.46
CA SER A 220 5.65 -2.40 6.61
C SER A 220 5.71 -1.20 7.54
N GLU A 221 6.91 -0.71 7.86
CA GLU A 221 7.15 0.50 8.67
C GLU A 221 6.51 1.74 8.03
N SER A 222 6.65 1.91 6.70
CA SER A 222 6.02 3.03 6.00
C SER A 222 4.49 3.02 6.11
N PHE A 223 3.87 1.84 6.06
CA PHE A 223 2.43 1.71 6.26
C PHE A 223 2.04 1.89 7.73
N MET A 224 2.88 1.48 8.68
CA MET A 224 2.63 1.74 10.10
C MET A 224 2.71 3.25 10.38
N ALA A 225 3.66 3.97 9.78
CA ALA A 225 3.72 5.42 9.86
C ALA A 225 2.45 6.06 9.28
N LYS A 226 1.99 5.61 8.10
CA LYS A 226 0.71 6.06 7.53
C LYS A 226 -0.46 5.84 8.50
N GLU A 227 -0.46 4.74 9.24
CA GLU A 227 -1.60 4.36 10.09
C GLU A 227 -1.52 4.88 11.54
N HIS A 228 -0.33 5.18 12.08
CA HIS A 228 -0.15 5.45 13.52
C HIS A 228 0.59 6.74 13.84
N ASP A 229 1.29 7.31 12.88
CA ASP A 229 1.81 8.67 13.04
C ASP A 229 0.64 9.65 13.14
N ILE A 230 0.76 10.69 13.96
CA ILE A 230 -0.26 11.74 14.09
C ILE A 230 -0.56 12.45 12.76
N MET A 231 0.41 12.46 11.85
CA MET A 231 0.29 13.03 10.52
C MET A 231 -0.22 12.02 9.49
N HIS A 232 -0.37 10.75 9.84
CA HIS A 232 -0.89 9.69 8.96
C HIS A 232 -0.18 9.69 7.58
N GLU A 233 -0.94 9.85 6.49
CA GLU A 233 -0.43 9.92 5.11
C GLU A 233 0.44 11.17 4.81
N TYR A 234 0.47 12.14 5.71
CA TYR A 234 1.30 13.34 5.66
C TYR A 234 2.65 13.16 6.39
N SER A 235 2.89 12.02 7.03
CA SER A 235 4.15 11.76 7.76
C SER A 235 5.37 11.72 6.85
N MET A 236 6.52 12.16 7.37
CA MET A 236 7.80 12.16 6.65
C MET A 236 8.20 10.75 6.25
N VAL A 237 8.12 9.79 7.20
CA VAL A 237 8.51 8.39 7.00
C VAL A 237 7.75 7.75 5.83
N TYR A 238 6.43 7.90 5.81
CA TYR A 238 5.61 7.37 4.73
C TYR A 238 5.96 8.01 3.38
N ASN A 239 6.11 9.34 3.34
CA ASN A 239 6.39 10.04 2.09
C ASN A 239 7.82 9.79 1.58
N THR A 240 8.82 9.62 2.45
CA THR A 240 10.19 9.22 2.03
C THR A 240 10.18 7.86 1.35
N TYR A 241 9.49 6.86 1.93
CA TYR A 241 9.36 5.55 1.29
C TYR A 241 8.62 5.63 -0.05
N ARG A 242 7.55 6.44 -0.14
CA ARG A 242 6.84 6.66 -1.42
C ARG A 242 7.77 7.26 -2.47
N VAL A 243 8.61 8.23 -2.10
CA VAL A 243 9.57 8.86 -3.02
C VAL A 243 10.58 7.83 -3.49
N ALA A 244 11.16 7.04 -2.58
CA ALA A 244 12.07 5.94 -2.93
C ALA A 244 11.43 4.91 -3.86
N LYS A 245 10.15 4.60 -3.69
CA LYS A 245 9.41 3.74 -4.63
C LYS A 245 9.23 4.42 -6.00
N ARG A 246 8.85 5.70 -6.03
CA ARG A 246 8.58 6.44 -7.27
C ARG A 246 9.84 6.68 -8.10
N LEU A 247 10.98 6.93 -7.43
CA LEU A 247 12.30 7.09 -8.03
C LEU A 247 13.00 5.74 -8.31
N LYS A 248 12.28 4.62 -8.16
CA LYS A 248 12.73 3.25 -8.46
C LYS A 248 13.89 2.73 -7.60
N LEU A 249 14.29 3.41 -6.54
CA LEU A 249 15.32 2.95 -5.61
C LEU A 249 14.95 1.59 -4.97
N ILE A 250 13.71 1.44 -4.52
CA ILE A 250 13.23 0.17 -3.96
C ILE A 250 13.25 -0.95 -5.01
N ALA A 251 12.87 -0.64 -6.25
CA ALA A 251 12.85 -1.60 -7.36
C ALA A 251 14.28 -2.07 -7.71
N LYS A 252 15.25 -1.14 -7.75
CA LYS A 252 16.69 -1.43 -7.95
C LYS A 252 17.18 -2.52 -7.00
N TYR A 253 16.84 -2.46 -5.72
CA TYR A 253 17.31 -3.45 -4.75
C TYR A 253 16.56 -4.78 -4.79
N TYR A 254 15.27 -4.79 -5.15
CA TYR A 254 14.58 -6.06 -5.44
C TYR A 254 15.19 -6.76 -6.65
N GLU A 255 15.47 -6.02 -7.73
CA GLU A 255 16.11 -6.54 -8.93
C GLU A 255 17.51 -7.08 -8.64
N PHE A 256 18.31 -6.36 -7.84
CA PHE A 256 19.62 -6.83 -7.38
C PHE A 256 19.55 -8.16 -6.62
N ALA A 257 18.58 -8.30 -5.70
CA ALA A 257 18.35 -9.53 -4.95
C ALA A 257 17.92 -10.69 -5.87
N GLU A 258 17.09 -10.42 -6.87
CA GLU A 258 16.65 -11.41 -7.86
C GLU A 258 17.79 -11.86 -8.78
N ASN A 259 18.62 -10.93 -9.25
CA ASN A 259 19.78 -11.23 -10.10
C ASN A 259 20.82 -12.04 -9.32
N SER A 260 21.09 -11.69 -8.06
CA SER A 260 21.93 -12.50 -7.16
C SER A 260 21.37 -13.91 -6.96
N GLN A 261 20.05 -14.05 -6.80
CA GLN A 261 19.42 -15.36 -6.67
C GLN A 261 19.57 -16.21 -7.94
N LYS A 262 19.41 -15.62 -9.13
CA LYS A 262 19.61 -16.31 -10.41
C LYS A 262 21.06 -16.80 -10.57
N ASN A 263 22.03 -15.98 -10.19
CA ASN A 263 23.45 -16.34 -10.24
C ASN A 263 23.78 -17.58 -9.37
N LEU A 264 23.26 -17.63 -8.14
CA LEU A 264 23.44 -18.80 -7.27
C LEU A 264 22.84 -20.09 -7.87
N LEU A 265 21.71 -19.98 -8.56
CA LEU A 265 21.06 -21.12 -9.22
C LEU A 265 21.83 -21.57 -10.47
N SER A 266 22.44 -20.66 -11.23
CA SER A 266 23.27 -21.05 -12.39
C SER A 266 24.55 -21.75 -11.97
N ASN A 267 25.20 -21.29 -10.89
CA ASN A 267 26.47 -21.88 -10.43
C ASN A 267 26.27 -23.24 -9.74
N SER A 268 25.13 -23.46 -9.07
CA SER A 268 24.80 -24.75 -8.47
C SER A 268 24.43 -25.84 -9.48
N ASN A 269 24.04 -25.50 -10.70
CA ASN A 269 23.81 -26.45 -11.79
C ASN A 269 25.08 -26.81 -12.59
N GLN A 270 26.21 -26.17 -12.29
CA GLN A 270 27.52 -26.42 -12.92
C GLN A 270 28.48 -27.18 -11.99
N SER A 271 28.06 -27.48 -10.75
CA SER A 271 28.81 -28.20 -9.71
C SER A 271 28.29 -29.62 -9.56
#